data_AF-A0A3C0IP11-F1
#
_entry.id   AF-A0A3C0IP11-F1
#
_cell.length_a   1.000
_cell.length_b   1.000
_cell.length_c   1.000
_cell.angle_alpha   90.00
_cell.angle_beta   90.00
_cell.angle_gamma   90.00
#
_symmetry.space_group_name_H-M   'P 1'
#
loop_
_entity.id
_entity.type
_entity.pdbx_description
1 polymer ?
#
loop_
_entity_poly.entity_id
_entity_poly.type
_entity_poly.pdbx_seq_one_letter_code
_entity_poly.pdbx_strand_id
1 'polypeptide(L)'
;MATVLASIAIVASCNKKFDEPPTFEEPNVNVNCSIRALKSLHTKDNFEQIMGDTIISGIVVADDKSGNFYKSLVIQDASGGITVRLDGTGLAGNYPVGRRIYIKCKGLYLGDYGGLIQIGGGVDLTDPTRPELSPIASSLFDKYILKGSLGNAVTPRQVSLAQLTTNIQDSFQSTLIQIADCEFAAADTNKTWGDITLATSARNFTIRSCSNSGSIVLRNSSYASYSGQSVPNGNGSLVGIYNIFGSTRQIQVRDTADARFNGARCGSGPATSINIADLRGLFTGTSVTIPNGRKISGVVISDRSTGNLVGQNVVIQQGNGLAGIVVRFTATHTLNLGDTVEVNVSGQLLEEFSGTLQVNNVDTSVVT
;
A
#
# COMPACT_ATOMS: atom_id res chain seq x y z
N MET A 1 21.41 -78.62 -27.52
CA MET A 1 20.48 -77.84 -26.68
C MET A 1 21.34 -77.03 -25.73
N ALA A 2 21.49 -75.73 -25.98
CA ALA A 2 22.51 -74.88 -25.34
C ALA A 2 22.04 -74.41 -23.96
N THR A 3 22.86 -74.63 -22.93
CA THR A 3 22.62 -74.21 -21.55
C THR A 3 23.03 -72.74 -21.39
N VAL A 4 22.07 -71.86 -21.18
CA VAL A 4 22.31 -70.42 -20.92
C VAL A 4 22.59 -70.23 -19.44
N LEU A 5 23.81 -69.82 -19.09
CA LEU A 5 24.15 -69.32 -17.75
C LEU A 5 23.61 -67.89 -17.60
N ALA A 6 22.69 -67.68 -16.66
CA ALA A 6 22.21 -66.36 -16.29
C ALA A 6 23.12 -65.75 -15.21
N SER A 7 23.89 -64.73 -15.59
CA SER A 7 24.74 -63.95 -14.69
C SER A 7 23.87 -62.93 -13.94
N ILE A 8 23.72 -63.10 -12.62
CA ILE A 8 23.03 -62.13 -11.75
C ILE A 8 24.01 -61.01 -11.39
N ALA A 9 23.78 -59.81 -11.92
CA ALA A 9 24.51 -58.60 -11.55
C ALA A 9 23.90 -58.01 -10.26
N ILE A 10 24.65 -58.05 -9.17
CA ILE A 10 24.30 -57.40 -7.90
C ILE A 10 24.57 -55.90 -8.05
N VAL A 11 23.53 -55.12 -8.28
CA VAL A 11 23.59 -53.65 -8.17
C VAL A 11 23.70 -53.29 -6.69
N ALA A 12 24.93 -53.13 -6.21
CA ALA A 12 25.22 -52.48 -4.94
C ALA A 12 24.86 -50.99 -5.09
N SER A 13 23.62 -50.64 -4.74
CA SER A 13 23.21 -49.24 -4.60
C SER A 13 24.00 -48.62 -3.47
N CYS A 14 25.01 -47.82 -3.81
CA CYS A 14 25.66 -46.92 -2.88
C CYS A 14 24.64 -45.89 -2.40
N ASN A 15 23.95 -46.19 -1.31
CA ASN A 15 23.13 -45.23 -0.58
C ASN A 15 24.09 -44.28 0.14
N LYS A 16 24.66 -43.31 -0.60
CA LYS A 16 25.38 -42.19 0.02
C LYS A 16 24.36 -41.50 0.93
N LYS A 17 24.50 -41.70 2.24
CA LYS A 17 23.76 -40.89 3.23
C LYS A 17 24.01 -39.44 2.85
N PHE A 18 22.98 -38.79 2.35
CA PHE A 18 23.03 -37.38 2.04
C PHE A 18 23.34 -36.70 3.36
N ASP A 19 24.48 -35.99 3.43
CA ASP A 19 24.86 -35.25 4.62
C ASP A 19 23.78 -34.19 4.81
N GLU A 20 22.93 -34.38 5.83
CA GLU A 20 21.87 -33.43 6.11
C GLU A 20 22.54 -32.10 6.45
N PRO A 21 22.17 -31.00 5.76
CA PRO A 21 22.78 -29.72 6.07
C PRO A 21 22.60 -29.44 7.56
N PRO A 22 23.64 -28.90 8.23
CA PRO A 22 23.59 -28.66 9.66
C PRO A 22 22.33 -27.87 10.02
N THR A 23 21.63 -28.32 11.05
CA THR A 23 20.44 -27.65 11.56
C THR A 23 20.77 -26.20 11.90
N PHE A 24 19.99 -25.25 11.39
CA PHE A 24 20.18 -23.84 11.69
C PHE A 24 19.95 -23.61 13.19
N GLU A 25 21.01 -23.25 13.91
CA GLU A 25 20.92 -22.83 15.30
C GLU A 25 20.66 -21.32 15.37
N GLU A 26 19.59 -20.94 16.07
CA GLU A 26 19.27 -19.53 16.25
C GLU A 26 20.33 -18.86 17.13
N PRO A 27 20.88 -17.69 16.72
CA PRO A 27 21.88 -16.99 17.52
C PRO A 27 21.35 -16.70 18.93
N ASN A 28 22.14 -17.06 19.96
CA ASN A 28 21.84 -16.70 21.34
C ASN A 28 22.11 -15.20 21.56
N VAL A 29 21.09 -14.37 21.33
CA VAL A 29 21.18 -12.90 21.36
C VAL A 29 20.15 -12.35 22.34
N ASN A 30 20.61 -11.54 23.29
CA ASN A 30 19.73 -10.88 24.25
C ASN A 30 19.09 -9.61 23.64
N VAL A 31 17.91 -9.76 23.05
CA VAL A 31 17.10 -8.63 22.58
C VAL A 31 16.61 -7.84 23.79
N ASN A 32 16.99 -6.56 23.87
CA ASN A 32 16.72 -5.71 25.03
C ASN A 32 15.89 -4.47 24.70
N CYS A 33 15.51 -4.27 23.44
CA CYS A 33 14.75 -3.12 22.99
C CYS A 33 13.74 -3.53 21.91
N SER A 34 12.54 -2.96 21.99
CA SER A 34 11.55 -3.09 20.91
C SER A 34 11.83 -2.07 19.81
N ILE A 35 11.37 -2.32 18.60
CA ILE A 35 11.54 -1.38 17.49
C ILE A 35 10.89 -0.03 17.79
N ARG A 36 9.72 -0.02 18.43
CA ARG A 36 9.07 1.23 18.86
C ARG A 36 9.90 1.98 19.90
N ALA A 37 10.43 1.29 20.91
CA ALA A 37 11.26 1.92 21.93
C ALA A 37 12.52 2.53 21.29
N LEU A 38 13.13 1.83 20.34
CA LEU A 38 14.25 2.38 19.56
C LEU A 38 13.84 3.65 18.80
N LYS A 39 12.73 3.62 18.06
CA LYS A 39 12.23 4.79 17.29
C LYS A 39 11.89 5.99 18.17
N SER A 40 11.49 5.77 19.42
CA SER A 40 11.18 6.85 20.36
C SER A 40 12.39 7.70 20.76
N LEU A 41 13.62 7.21 20.50
CA LEU A 41 14.84 7.97 20.72
C LEU A 41 15.07 9.06 19.67
N HIS A 42 14.40 8.98 18.52
CA HIS A 42 14.64 9.87 17.39
C HIS A 42 13.78 11.13 17.46
N THR A 43 14.42 12.27 17.21
CA THR A 43 13.77 13.58 17.03
C THR A 43 13.76 13.94 15.55
N LYS A 44 12.60 14.37 15.04
CA LYS A 44 12.44 14.74 13.62
C LYS A 44 13.55 15.69 13.14
N ASP A 45 14.04 15.45 11.94
CA ASP A 45 15.09 16.20 11.24
C ASP A 45 16.45 16.21 11.98
N ASN A 46 16.70 15.23 12.87
CA ASN A 46 17.97 15.06 13.58
C ASN A 46 18.60 13.68 13.34
N PHE A 47 19.81 13.50 13.85
CA PHE A 47 20.51 12.22 13.85
C PHE A 47 20.98 11.87 15.26
N GLU A 48 20.70 10.65 15.69
CA GLU A 48 21.07 10.17 17.02
C GLU A 48 21.94 8.93 16.91
N GLN A 49 23.18 9.04 17.38
CA GLN A 49 24.03 7.87 17.55
C GLN A 49 23.55 7.04 18.74
N ILE A 50 23.38 5.74 18.51
CA ILE A 50 22.95 4.82 19.55
C ILE A 50 24.18 4.41 20.36
N MET A 51 24.30 4.91 21.59
CA MET A 51 25.49 4.71 22.43
C MET A 51 25.44 3.41 23.25
N GLY A 52 24.24 2.99 23.66
CA GLY A 52 24.03 1.79 24.46
C GLY A 52 24.19 0.50 23.65
N ASP A 53 24.43 -0.61 24.34
CA ASP A 53 24.45 -1.98 23.77
C ASP A 53 23.01 -2.47 23.46
N THR A 54 22.27 -1.63 22.74
CA THR A 54 20.89 -1.89 22.30
C THR A 54 20.88 -2.95 21.20
N ILE A 55 20.00 -3.93 21.33
CA ILE A 55 19.75 -4.94 20.31
C ILE A 55 18.25 -5.06 20.10
N ILE A 56 17.83 -4.88 18.84
CA ILE A 56 16.47 -5.14 18.39
C ILE A 56 16.40 -6.44 17.59
N SER A 57 15.20 -7.02 17.50
CA SER A 57 14.91 -8.12 16.58
C SER A 57 13.64 -7.82 15.81
N GLY A 58 13.59 -8.27 14.55
CA GLY A 58 12.41 -8.13 13.72
C GLY A 58 12.39 -9.14 12.59
N ILE A 59 11.21 -9.37 12.03
CA ILE A 59 11.03 -10.15 10.81
C ILE A 59 11.12 -9.19 9.62
N VAL A 60 11.91 -9.57 8.61
CA VAL A 60 11.97 -8.86 7.33
C VAL A 60 10.61 -8.97 6.64
N VAL A 61 10.01 -7.82 6.35
CA VAL A 61 8.72 -7.70 5.68
C VAL A 61 8.81 -7.11 4.28
N ALA A 62 9.89 -6.39 3.96
CA ALA A 62 10.24 -5.98 2.61
C ALA A 62 11.77 -5.97 2.42
N ASP A 63 12.19 -6.25 1.19
CA ASP A 63 13.59 -6.32 0.75
C ASP A 63 13.76 -5.72 -0.65
N ASP A 64 14.99 -5.69 -1.14
CA ASP A 64 15.35 -5.05 -2.42
C ASP A 64 15.04 -5.90 -3.66
N LYS A 65 14.44 -7.09 -3.53
CA LYS A 65 14.29 -8.08 -4.60
C LYS A 65 13.64 -7.51 -5.87
N SER A 66 12.62 -6.68 -5.70
CA SER A 66 11.86 -6.11 -6.81
C SER A 66 12.35 -4.73 -7.26
N GLY A 67 13.32 -4.15 -6.54
CA GLY A 67 13.85 -2.81 -6.80
C GLY A 67 13.00 -1.64 -6.25
N ASN A 68 11.85 -1.91 -5.60
CA ASN A 68 11.07 -0.83 -4.97
C ASN A 68 11.65 -0.35 -3.63
N PHE A 69 12.27 -1.27 -2.88
CA PHE A 69 13.02 -0.98 -1.64
C PHE A 69 14.53 -1.05 -1.92
N TYR A 70 15.05 -0.08 -2.65
CA TYR A 70 16.46 -0.08 -3.03
C TYR A 70 17.38 0.05 -1.81
N LYS A 71 18.41 -0.78 -1.73
CA LYS A 71 19.46 -0.71 -0.69
C LYS A 71 18.91 -0.61 0.74
N SER A 72 17.81 -1.32 0.99
CA SER A 72 17.14 -1.29 2.28
C SER A 72 16.40 -2.59 2.59
N LEU A 73 16.23 -2.82 3.89
CA LEU A 73 15.29 -3.81 4.42
C LEU A 73 14.26 -3.07 5.26
N VAL A 74 13.05 -3.61 5.33
CA VAL A 74 12.07 -3.19 6.33
C VAL A 74 11.85 -4.37 7.27
N ILE A 75 12.03 -4.15 8.56
CA ILE A 75 11.77 -5.15 9.59
C ILE A 75 10.68 -4.68 10.54
N GLN A 76 9.93 -5.63 11.09
CA GLN A 76 8.93 -5.34 12.13
C GLN A 76 8.93 -6.37 13.25
N ASP A 77 8.52 -5.93 14.43
CA ASP A 77 8.19 -6.74 15.59
C ASP A 77 6.73 -6.48 16.00
N ALA A 78 6.31 -6.96 17.17
CA ALA A 78 4.95 -6.72 17.66
C ALA A 78 4.67 -5.25 18.02
N SER A 79 5.71 -4.43 18.22
CA SER A 79 5.61 -3.04 18.66
C SER A 79 5.55 -2.03 17.51
N GLY A 80 6.17 -2.34 16.36
CA GLY A 80 6.29 -1.46 15.20
C GLY A 80 7.32 -1.96 14.19
N GLY A 81 7.69 -1.12 13.24
CA GLY A 81 8.71 -1.45 12.24
C GLY A 81 9.67 -0.30 11.97
N ILE A 82 10.77 -0.62 11.30
CA ILE A 82 11.84 0.33 10.95
C ILE A 82 12.50 -0.05 9.64
N THR A 83 12.86 0.96 8.86
CA THR A 83 13.66 0.79 7.64
C THR A 83 15.14 0.80 7.99
N VAL A 84 15.87 -0.20 7.51
CA VAL A 84 17.32 -0.37 7.69
C VAL A 84 18.01 -0.02 6.37
N ARG A 85 18.84 1.03 6.38
CA ARG A 85 19.60 1.49 5.20
C ARG A 85 20.89 0.68 5.07
N LEU A 86 21.10 0.04 3.92
CA LEU A 86 22.21 -0.90 3.70
C LEU A 86 22.93 -0.61 2.38
N ASP A 87 24.25 -0.48 2.39
CA ASP A 87 25.04 -0.21 1.19
C ASP A 87 25.39 -1.50 0.45
N GLY A 88 24.34 -2.22 0.03
CA GLY A 88 24.46 -3.48 -0.68
C GLY A 88 23.20 -3.75 -1.51
N THR A 89 23.36 -4.53 -2.57
CA THR A 89 22.26 -5.00 -3.44
C THR A 89 22.14 -6.52 -3.33
N GLY A 90 21.01 -7.07 -3.78
CA GLY A 90 20.72 -8.49 -3.65
C GLY A 90 20.52 -8.91 -2.20
N LEU A 91 20.05 -7.98 -1.35
CA LEU A 91 19.84 -8.20 0.08
C LEU A 91 18.87 -9.36 0.32
N ALA A 92 17.86 -9.51 -0.53
CA ALA A 92 16.89 -10.62 -0.49
C ALA A 92 17.53 -12.03 -0.54
N GLY A 93 18.75 -12.17 -1.07
CA GLY A 93 19.47 -13.45 -1.06
C GLY A 93 19.91 -13.89 0.34
N ASN A 94 20.18 -12.93 1.22
CA ASN A 94 20.62 -13.19 2.60
C ASN A 94 19.53 -12.91 3.64
N TYR A 95 18.63 -11.97 3.32
CA TYR A 95 17.61 -11.44 4.20
C TYR A 95 16.25 -11.42 3.48
N PRO A 96 15.75 -12.57 2.99
CA PRO A 96 14.45 -12.63 2.33
C PRO A 96 13.32 -12.28 3.30
N VAL A 97 12.19 -11.80 2.77
CA VAL A 97 10.93 -11.69 3.53
C VAL A 97 10.65 -12.97 4.35
N GLY A 98 10.32 -12.82 5.63
CA GLY A 98 10.10 -13.92 6.58
C GLY A 98 11.36 -14.37 7.34
N ARG A 99 12.54 -13.81 7.04
CA ARG A 99 13.75 -13.99 7.85
C ARG A 99 13.67 -13.13 9.11
N ARG A 100 13.93 -13.72 10.28
CA ARG A 100 14.23 -12.95 11.49
C ARG A 100 15.67 -12.43 11.39
N ILE A 101 15.89 -11.18 11.75
CA ILE A 101 17.24 -10.64 11.95
C ILE A 101 17.33 -9.96 13.30
N TYR A 102 18.56 -9.90 13.82
CA TYR A 102 18.91 -9.15 15.02
C TYR A 102 19.85 -8.03 14.61
N ILE A 103 19.62 -6.82 15.09
CA ILE A 103 20.47 -5.66 14.79
C ILE A 103 21.11 -5.19 16.09
N LYS A 104 22.44 -5.26 16.15
CA LYS A 104 23.25 -4.61 17.17
C LYS A 104 23.28 -3.13 16.84
N CYS A 105 22.65 -2.32 17.65
CA CYS A 105 22.42 -0.91 17.32
C CYS A 105 23.57 0.00 17.76
N LYS A 106 24.44 -0.42 18.69
CA LYS A 106 25.52 0.41 19.21
C LYS A 106 26.44 0.94 18.10
N GLY A 107 26.58 2.25 18.02
CA GLY A 107 27.37 2.95 17.01
C GLY A 107 26.65 3.18 15.67
N LEU A 108 25.46 2.61 15.47
CA LEU A 108 24.55 2.98 14.38
C LEU A 108 23.83 4.29 14.70
N TYR A 109 23.23 4.88 13.69
CA TYR A 109 22.51 6.15 13.78
C TYR A 109 21.04 5.95 13.45
N LEU A 110 20.18 6.61 14.23
CA LEU A 110 18.83 6.96 13.80
C LEU A 110 18.87 8.27 13.02
N GLY A 111 17.93 8.40 12.09
CA GLY A 111 17.64 9.62 11.36
C GLY A 111 16.34 9.45 10.60
N ASP A 112 15.85 10.50 9.97
CA ASP A 112 14.67 10.42 9.14
C ASP A 112 14.83 11.04 7.75
N TYR A 113 13.96 10.60 6.85
CA TYR A 113 13.83 11.18 5.51
C TYR A 113 12.38 11.63 5.31
N GLY A 114 12.12 12.91 5.59
CA GLY A 114 10.77 13.46 5.54
C GLY A 114 9.84 12.82 6.58
N GLY A 115 10.34 12.51 7.78
CA GLY A 115 9.58 11.89 8.86
C GLY A 115 9.51 10.36 8.84
N LEU A 116 10.04 9.69 7.80
CA LEU A 116 10.27 8.25 7.83
C LEU A 116 11.52 7.96 8.66
N ILE A 117 11.37 7.40 9.86
CA ILE A 117 12.47 7.04 10.75
C ILE A 117 13.19 5.80 10.22
N GLN A 118 14.52 5.87 10.18
CA GLN A 118 15.40 4.85 9.63
C GLN A 118 16.59 4.60 10.56
N ILE A 119 17.26 3.46 10.37
CA ILE A 119 18.55 3.16 11.00
C ILE A 119 19.63 2.97 9.92
N GLY A 120 20.81 3.55 10.17
CA GLY A 120 21.94 3.58 9.23
C GLY A 120 23.30 3.54 9.93
N GLY A 121 24.37 3.58 9.14
CA GLY A 121 25.75 3.40 9.59
C GLY A 121 26.47 4.67 10.03
N GLY A 122 25.92 5.85 9.73
CA GLY A 122 26.57 7.13 9.96
C GLY A 122 25.72 8.29 9.46
N VAL A 123 26.32 9.48 9.45
CA VAL A 123 25.73 10.69 8.87
C VAL A 123 26.64 11.16 7.74
N ASP A 124 26.08 11.33 6.55
CA ASP A 124 26.75 11.93 5.41
C ASP A 124 26.68 13.45 5.56
N LEU A 125 27.85 14.07 5.66
CA LEU A 125 28.03 15.51 5.80
C LEU A 125 28.70 16.13 4.57
N THR A 126 28.69 15.42 3.42
CA THR A 126 29.26 15.92 2.16
C THR A 126 28.62 17.25 1.75
N ASP A 127 27.30 17.39 1.96
CA ASP A 127 26.62 18.68 1.98
C ASP A 127 26.21 19.03 3.43
N PRO A 128 26.96 19.91 4.12
CA PRO A 128 26.66 20.29 5.49
C PRO A 128 25.29 20.96 5.68
N THR A 129 24.69 21.48 4.60
CA THR A 129 23.36 22.10 4.64
C THR A 129 22.23 21.07 4.53
N ARG A 130 22.56 19.84 4.11
CA ARG A 130 21.63 18.74 3.87
C ARG A 130 22.24 17.42 4.36
N PRO A 131 22.51 17.29 5.66
CA PRO A 131 23.00 16.03 6.22
C PRO A 131 22.01 14.90 5.93
N GLU A 132 22.53 13.71 5.60
CA GLU A 132 21.71 12.52 5.30
C GLU A 132 22.15 11.32 6.12
N LEU A 133 21.23 10.40 6.41
CA LEU A 133 21.57 9.15 7.08
C LEU A 133 22.35 8.24 6.13
N SER A 134 23.63 8.01 6.39
CA SER A 134 24.42 7.07 5.59
C SER A 134 23.97 5.62 5.83
N PRO A 135 23.90 4.77 4.80
CA PRO A 135 23.64 3.35 4.98
C PRO A 135 24.75 2.64 5.77
N ILE A 136 24.43 1.48 6.34
CA ILE A 136 25.46 0.58 6.91
C ILE A 136 26.30 0.04 5.74
N ALA A 137 27.63 0.19 5.80
CA ALA A 137 28.51 -0.35 4.77
C ALA A 137 28.39 -1.88 4.69
N SER A 138 28.46 -2.46 3.48
CA SER A 138 28.34 -3.92 3.28
C SER A 138 29.37 -4.74 4.06
N SER A 139 30.60 -4.23 4.19
CA SER A 139 31.65 -4.84 5.01
C SER A 139 31.34 -4.89 6.52
N LEU A 140 30.34 -4.14 6.98
CA LEU A 140 29.89 -4.08 8.36
C LEU A 140 28.58 -4.84 8.60
N PHE A 141 28.00 -5.49 7.58
CA PHE A 141 26.75 -6.24 7.75
C PHE A 141 26.87 -7.31 8.83
N ASP A 142 27.87 -8.19 8.76
CA ASP A 142 28.02 -9.28 9.74
C ASP A 142 28.38 -8.77 11.15
N LYS A 143 28.92 -7.55 11.25
CA LYS A 143 29.17 -6.89 12.55
C LYS A 143 27.85 -6.52 13.22
N TYR A 144 26.90 -5.96 12.48
CA TYR A 144 25.69 -5.37 13.03
C TYR A 144 24.45 -6.27 12.90
N ILE A 145 24.39 -7.14 11.90
CA ILE A 145 23.21 -7.91 11.52
C ILE A 145 23.50 -9.39 11.71
N LEU A 146 22.77 -10.02 12.62
CA LEU A 146 22.81 -11.47 12.80
C LEU A 146 21.54 -12.09 12.20
N LYS A 147 21.72 -13.13 11.40
CA LYS A 147 20.61 -13.84 10.76
C LYS A 147 19.96 -14.80 11.76
N GLY A 148 18.68 -14.64 12.04
CA GLY A 148 17.85 -15.53 12.86
C GLY A 148 17.10 -16.59 12.03
N SER A 149 15.99 -17.11 12.53
CA SER A 149 15.17 -18.12 11.84
C SER A 149 14.65 -17.66 10.46
N LEU A 150 14.36 -18.61 9.57
CA LEU A 150 13.77 -18.37 8.25
C LEU A 150 12.36 -18.98 8.18
N GLY A 151 11.50 -18.44 7.32
CA GLY A 151 10.15 -18.97 7.10
C GLY A 151 9.13 -18.53 8.15
N ASN A 152 9.42 -17.46 8.90
CA ASN A 152 8.45 -16.88 9.83
C ASN A 152 7.28 -16.30 9.04
N ALA A 153 6.06 -16.49 9.57
CA ALA A 153 4.87 -15.93 8.97
C ALA A 153 4.91 -14.40 8.93
N VAL A 154 4.55 -13.83 7.78
CA VAL A 154 4.44 -12.39 7.57
C VAL A 154 2.99 -12.07 7.22
N THR A 155 2.22 -11.68 8.21
CA THR A 155 0.80 -11.34 8.06
C THR A 155 0.62 -9.81 8.12
N PRO A 156 0.05 -9.17 7.08
CA PRO A 156 -0.24 -7.75 7.11
C PRO A 156 -1.23 -7.38 8.22
N ARG A 157 -1.04 -6.23 8.85
CA ARG A 157 -2.03 -5.64 9.76
C ARG A 157 -3.14 -4.98 8.95
N GLN A 158 -4.38 -5.39 9.15
CA GLN A 158 -5.52 -4.70 8.53
C GLN A 158 -5.68 -3.31 9.16
N VAL A 159 -5.80 -2.29 8.31
CA VAL A 159 -5.96 -0.89 8.74
C VAL A 159 -6.97 -0.17 7.87
N SER A 160 -7.68 0.78 8.46
CA SER A 160 -8.42 1.79 7.71
C SER A 160 -7.54 3.01 7.47
N LEU A 161 -7.82 3.74 6.38
CA LEU A 161 -7.09 4.97 6.05
C LEU A 161 -7.20 6.05 7.14
N ALA A 162 -8.23 6.01 7.98
CA ALA A 162 -8.41 6.96 9.08
C ALA A 162 -7.43 6.70 10.25
N GLN A 163 -6.88 5.47 10.37
CA GLN A 163 -5.92 5.13 11.42
C GLN A 163 -4.49 5.59 11.10
N LEU A 164 -4.21 5.90 9.83
CA LEU A 164 -2.88 6.28 9.36
C LEU A 164 -2.66 7.78 9.54
N THR A 165 -1.60 8.16 10.25
CA THR A 165 -1.27 9.55 10.55
C THR A 165 0.10 9.95 9.99
N THR A 166 0.37 11.25 9.93
CA THR A 166 1.70 11.77 9.58
C THR A 166 2.61 11.97 10.79
N ASN A 167 2.23 11.46 11.96
CA ASN A 167 3.10 11.49 13.14
C ASN A 167 4.32 10.57 12.90
N ILE A 168 5.53 11.07 13.13
CA ILE A 168 6.76 10.29 12.93
C ILE A 168 6.85 9.06 13.85
N GLN A 169 6.12 9.05 14.97
CA GLN A 169 6.00 7.93 15.91
C GLN A 169 4.75 7.07 15.65
N ASP A 170 4.11 7.19 14.50
CA ASP A 170 2.97 6.34 14.11
C ASP A 170 3.36 4.86 14.18
N SER A 171 2.54 4.09 14.89
CA SER A 171 2.68 2.64 15.09
C SER A 171 2.70 1.80 13.81
N PHE A 172 2.18 2.34 12.72
CA PHE A 172 2.11 1.67 11.43
C PHE A 172 3.30 1.99 10.55
N GLN A 173 4.07 3.05 10.84
CA GLN A 173 5.20 3.46 10.02
C GLN A 173 6.25 2.34 9.96
N SER A 174 6.69 2.02 8.74
CA SER A 174 7.59 0.91 8.41
C SER A 174 7.04 -0.48 8.80
N THR A 175 5.72 -0.66 8.80
CA THR A 175 5.09 -1.98 8.99
C THR A 175 4.32 -2.43 7.75
N LEU A 176 4.16 -3.74 7.62
CA LEU A 176 3.32 -4.33 6.59
C LEU A 176 1.84 -4.20 6.97
N ILE A 177 1.12 -3.42 6.19
CA ILE A 177 -0.31 -3.18 6.37
C ILE A 177 -1.11 -3.70 5.18
N GLN A 178 -2.40 -3.89 5.39
CA GLN A 178 -3.38 -4.16 4.35
C GLN A 178 -4.54 -3.17 4.46
N ILE A 179 -4.82 -2.50 3.35
CA ILE A 179 -6.01 -1.67 3.15
C ILE A 179 -6.99 -2.51 2.32
N ALA A 180 -8.19 -2.71 2.83
CA ALA A 180 -9.26 -3.39 2.13
C ALA A 180 -10.18 -2.39 1.44
N ASP A 181 -10.95 -2.88 0.47
CA ASP A 181 -11.97 -2.12 -0.26
C ASP A 181 -11.44 -0.78 -0.81
N CYS A 182 -10.33 -0.89 -1.53
CA CYS A 182 -9.67 0.24 -2.17
C CYS A 182 -9.35 -0.03 -3.64
N GLU A 183 -9.14 1.06 -4.38
CA GLU A 183 -8.76 1.03 -5.79
C GLU A 183 -7.87 2.22 -6.16
N PHE A 184 -7.23 2.14 -7.32
CA PHE A 184 -6.61 3.30 -7.95
C PHE A 184 -7.66 4.36 -8.31
N ALA A 185 -7.33 5.65 -8.21
CA ALA A 185 -8.15 6.71 -8.79
C ALA A 185 -8.30 6.51 -10.31
N ALA A 186 -9.44 6.91 -10.89
CA ALA A 186 -9.71 6.69 -12.32
C ALA A 186 -8.64 7.31 -13.24
N ALA A 187 -8.09 8.47 -12.86
CA ALA A 187 -7.00 9.13 -13.59
C ALA A 187 -5.68 8.34 -13.61
N ASP A 188 -5.54 7.32 -12.75
CA ASP A 188 -4.34 6.52 -12.61
C ASP A 188 -4.41 5.16 -13.32
N THR A 189 -5.59 4.69 -13.74
CA THR A 189 -5.77 3.30 -14.19
C THR A 189 -5.23 3.00 -15.59
N ASN A 190 -4.87 4.03 -16.35
CA ASN A 190 -4.20 3.88 -17.64
C ASN A 190 -2.67 4.01 -17.52
N LYS A 191 -2.13 4.05 -16.29
CA LYS A 191 -0.70 4.22 -16.04
C LYS A 191 -0.02 2.87 -15.80
N THR A 192 1.29 2.84 -16.03
CA THR A 192 2.18 1.77 -15.59
C THR A 192 2.71 2.04 -14.18
N TRP A 193 3.13 1.00 -13.47
CA TRP A 193 3.62 1.03 -12.07
C TRP A 193 4.79 1.98 -11.83
N GLY A 194 5.56 2.34 -12.85
CA GLY A 194 6.59 3.35 -12.80
C GLY A 194 6.73 4.06 -14.14
N ASP A 195 7.72 4.94 -14.23
CA ASP A 195 8.09 5.61 -15.48
C ASP A 195 9.23 4.85 -16.16
N ILE A 196 8.92 4.07 -17.19
CA ILE A 196 9.91 3.28 -17.93
C ILE A 196 10.96 4.13 -18.67
N THR A 197 10.69 5.42 -18.87
CA THR A 197 11.66 6.34 -19.49
C THR A 197 12.68 6.86 -18.49
N LEU A 198 12.45 6.65 -17.20
CA LEU A 198 13.24 7.17 -16.07
C LEU A 198 13.36 8.70 -16.07
N ALA A 199 12.45 9.43 -16.75
CA ALA A 199 12.35 10.89 -16.60
C ALA A 199 12.00 11.28 -15.15
N THR A 200 11.34 10.37 -14.42
CA THR A 200 11.14 10.44 -12.97
C THR A 200 11.63 9.17 -12.28
N SER A 201 12.30 9.30 -11.14
CA SER A 201 12.83 8.17 -10.35
C SER A 201 11.73 7.36 -9.64
N ALA A 202 10.53 7.92 -9.51
CA ALA A 202 9.38 7.26 -8.92
C ALA A 202 8.07 7.88 -9.42
N ARG A 203 7.00 7.09 -9.38
CA ARG A 203 5.64 7.51 -9.72
C ARG A 203 4.74 7.44 -8.49
N ASN A 204 3.84 8.42 -8.38
CA ASN A 204 2.81 8.46 -7.36
C ASN A 204 1.46 8.11 -7.97
N PHE A 205 0.66 7.36 -7.23
CA PHE A 205 -0.74 7.05 -7.53
C PHE A 205 -1.60 7.39 -6.33
N THR A 206 -2.87 7.70 -6.59
CA THR A 206 -3.87 7.89 -5.55
C THR A 206 -4.64 6.59 -5.38
N ILE A 207 -4.57 6.02 -4.18
CA ILE A 207 -5.41 4.90 -3.77
C ILE A 207 -6.54 5.44 -2.91
N ARG A 208 -7.77 5.18 -3.31
CA ARG A 208 -8.99 5.65 -2.62
C ARG A 208 -9.75 4.48 -2.00
N SER A 209 -10.41 4.73 -0.88
CA SER A 209 -11.38 3.82 -0.30
C SER A 209 -12.72 3.92 -1.03
N CYS A 210 -13.43 2.80 -1.22
CA CYS A 210 -14.80 2.85 -1.77
C CYS A 210 -15.82 3.46 -0.80
N SER A 211 -15.56 3.44 0.50
CA SER A 211 -16.45 4.04 1.51
C SER A 211 -16.26 5.55 1.67
N ASN A 212 -15.51 6.19 0.76
CA ASN A 212 -15.12 7.60 0.83
C ASN A 212 -14.37 7.99 2.12
N SER A 213 -13.80 7.02 2.84
CA SER A 213 -13.03 7.22 4.09
C SER A 213 -11.62 7.80 3.89
N GLY A 214 -11.37 8.48 2.77
CA GLY A 214 -10.09 9.11 2.41
C GLY A 214 -9.27 8.36 1.35
N SER A 215 -8.04 8.83 1.18
CA SER A 215 -7.05 8.30 0.23
C SER A 215 -5.63 8.25 0.81
N ILE A 216 -4.76 7.51 0.14
CA ILE A 216 -3.32 7.40 0.41
C ILE A 216 -2.53 7.44 -0.90
N VAL A 217 -1.30 7.95 -0.85
CA VAL A 217 -0.39 7.91 -1.99
C VAL A 217 0.32 6.57 -2.04
N LEU A 218 0.12 5.80 -3.11
CA LEU A 218 1.01 4.69 -3.43
C LEU A 218 2.22 5.26 -4.20
N ARG A 219 3.42 5.10 -3.65
CA ARG A 219 4.66 5.54 -4.28
C ARG A 219 5.47 4.34 -4.73
N ASN A 220 5.87 4.33 -6.00
CA ASN A 220 6.61 3.22 -6.58
C ASN A 220 7.84 3.71 -7.35
N SER A 221 8.97 3.06 -7.14
CA SER A 221 10.21 3.31 -7.86
C SER A 221 10.05 3.00 -9.35
N SER A 222 10.53 3.90 -10.20
CA SER A 222 10.60 3.64 -11.64
C SER A 222 11.65 2.59 -12.00
N TYR A 223 12.59 2.31 -11.09
CA TYR A 223 13.60 1.25 -11.20
C TYR A 223 13.08 -0.13 -10.77
N ALA A 224 11.84 -0.23 -10.28
CA ALA A 224 11.26 -1.52 -9.92
C ALA A 224 11.12 -2.43 -11.15
N SER A 225 11.34 -3.74 -11.00
CA SER A 225 11.32 -4.72 -12.10
C SER A 225 9.96 -4.83 -12.82
N TYR A 226 8.90 -4.37 -12.17
CA TYR A 226 7.53 -4.34 -12.69
C TYR A 226 7.08 -2.95 -13.16
N SER A 227 7.97 -1.96 -13.25
CA SER A 227 7.63 -0.56 -13.57
C SER A 227 6.84 -0.39 -14.87
N GLY A 228 7.11 -1.22 -15.88
CA GLY A 228 6.41 -1.20 -17.18
C GLY A 228 5.07 -1.95 -17.22
N GLN A 229 4.68 -2.64 -16.15
CA GLN A 229 3.40 -3.33 -16.10
C GLN A 229 2.28 -2.31 -15.87
N SER A 230 1.10 -2.54 -16.46
CA SER A 230 -0.08 -1.71 -16.18
C SER A 230 -0.57 -1.93 -14.75
N VAL A 231 -1.06 -0.88 -14.11
CA VAL A 231 -1.74 -1.03 -12.83
C VAL A 231 -3.11 -1.69 -13.03
N PRO A 232 -3.60 -2.50 -12.08
CA PRO A 232 -4.93 -3.07 -12.18
C PRO A 232 -6.02 -2.00 -12.08
N ASN A 233 -7.14 -2.22 -12.78
CA ASN A 233 -8.26 -1.28 -12.90
C ASN A 233 -9.52 -1.75 -12.14
N GLY A 234 -9.35 -2.53 -11.07
CA GLY A 234 -10.45 -3.01 -10.24
C GLY A 234 -10.40 -2.45 -8.81
N ASN A 235 -11.32 -2.95 -7.99
CA ASN A 235 -11.29 -2.82 -6.54
C ASN A 235 -10.74 -4.09 -5.88
N GLY A 236 -10.16 -3.93 -4.70
CA GLY A 236 -9.95 -5.04 -3.79
C GLY A 236 -9.09 -4.63 -2.62
N SER A 237 -7.94 -5.29 -2.43
CA SER A 237 -7.04 -5.02 -1.31
C SER A 237 -5.63 -4.64 -1.74
N LEU A 238 -5.04 -3.68 -1.04
CA LEU A 238 -3.66 -3.28 -1.19
C LEU A 238 -2.86 -3.66 0.06
N VAL A 239 -1.81 -4.44 -0.12
CA VAL A 239 -0.80 -4.75 0.89
C VAL A 239 0.43 -3.88 0.63
N GLY A 240 1.16 -3.48 1.66
CA GLY A 240 2.41 -2.75 1.46
C GLY A 240 3.00 -2.20 2.75
N ILE A 241 4.14 -1.55 2.62
CA ILE A 241 4.81 -0.88 3.74
C ILE A 241 4.30 0.55 3.83
N TYR A 242 3.74 0.90 4.98
CA TYR A 242 3.30 2.27 5.27
C TYR A 242 4.47 3.18 5.64
N ASN A 243 4.58 4.33 4.98
CA ASN A 243 5.62 5.33 5.18
C ASN A 243 5.03 6.74 5.20
N ILE A 244 5.84 7.73 5.58
CA ILE A 244 5.47 9.15 5.59
C ILE A 244 6.57 9.92 4.85
N PHE A 245 6.18 10.96 4.10
CA PHE A 245 7.10 11.93 3.51
C PHE A 245 6.55 13.35 3.66
N GLY A 246 7.09 14.10 4.61
CA GLY A 246 6.58 15.40 5.03
C GLY A 246 5.16 15.26 5.57
N SER A 247 4.20 15.89 4.89
CA SER A 247 2.76 15.79 5.19
C SER A 247 2.05 14.69 4.40
N THR A 248 2.77 13.89 3.61
CA THR A 248 2.17 12.86 2.74
C THR A 248 2.21 11.50 3.41
N ARG A 249 1.05 10.87 3.56
CA ARG A 249 0.92 9.45 3.88
C ARG A 249 1.19 8.63 2.63
N GLN A 250 2.15 7.70 2.72
CA GLN A 250 2.59 6.89 1.59
C GLN A 250 2.48 5.41 1.90
N ILE A 251 2.26 4.61 0.88
CA ILE A 251 2.43 3.16 0.92
C ILE A 251 3.30 2.73 -0.26
N GLN A 252 4.11 1.71 -0.06
CA GLN A 252 4.94 1.11 -1.10
C GLN A 252 4.69 -0.40 -1.14
N VAL A 253 4.40 -0.93 -2.33
CA VAL A 253 4.21 -2.38 -2.53
C VAL A 253 5.56 -3.09 -2.64
N ARG A 254 5.61 -4.37 -2.30
CA ARG A 254 6.82 -5.18 -2.50
C ARG A 254 6.91 -5.69 -3.92
N ASP A 255 5.78 -6.04 -4.51
CA ASP A 255 5.63 -6.41 -5.91
C ASP A 255 4.17 -6.20 -6.35
N THR A 256 3.82 -6.62 -7.56
CA THR A 256 2.45 -6.44 -8.07
C THR A 256 1.42 -7.37 -7.42
N ALA A 257 1.82 -8.46 -6.75
CA ALA A 257 0.91 -9.37 -6.07
C ALA A 257 0.32 -8.77 -4.77
N ASP A 258 0.93 -7.69 -4.28
CA ASP A 258 0.43 -6.88 -3.16
C ASP A 258 -0.80 -6.02 -3.55
N ALA A 259 -1.09 -5.83 -4.84
CA ALA A 259 -2.30 -5.13 -5.30
C ALA A 259 -3.31 -6.11 -5.93
N ARG A 260 -4.26 -6.56 -5.12
CA ARG A 260 -5.27 -7.56 -5.52
C ARG A 260 -6.59 -6.88 -5.85
N PHE A 261 -6.61 -6.22 -7.01
CA PHE A 261 -7.74 -5.41 -7.48
C PHE A 261 -8.52 -6.13 -8.58
N ASN A 262 -9.09 -7.28 -8.23
CA ASN A 262 -9.79 -8.17 -9.16
C ASN A 262 -11.32 -7.97 -9.17
N GLY A 263 -11.84 -7.15 -8.25
CA GLY A 263 -13.26 -6.84 -8.14
C GLY A 263 -13.68 -5.72 -9.09
N ALA A 264 -14.99 -5.58 -9.29
CA ALA A 264 -15.56 -4.41 -9.95
C ALA A 264 -15.21 -3.15 -9.16
N ARG A 265 -14.89 -2.06 -9.85
CA ARG A 265 -14.56 -0.77 -9.21
C ARG A 265 -15.70 -0.27 -8.32
N CYS A 266 -15.38 0.60 -7.38
CA CYS A 266 -16.37 1.30 -6.56
C CYS A 266 -17.44 1.94 -7.46
N GLY A 267 -18.72 1.74 -7.13
CA GLY A 267 -19.80 2.26 -7.97
C GLY A 267 -19.98 1.55 -9.31
N SER A 268 -19.31 0.43 -9.55
CA SER A 268 -19.50 -0.39 -10.77
C SER A 268 -19.81 -1.84 -10.37
N GLY A 269 -20.57 -2.55 -11.20
CA GLY A 269 -21.03 -3.91 -10.92
C GLY A 269 -22.55 -4.04 -10.85
N PRO A 270 -23.08 -5.27 -10.67
CA PRO A 270 -24.52 -5.49 -10.64
C PRO A 270 -25.14 -4.73 -9.46
N ALA A 271 -26.00 -3.78 -9.80
CA ALA A 271 -26.70 -2.95 -8.84
C ALA A 271 -28.22 -3.14 -8.98
N THR A 272 -28.89 -3.18 -7.83
CA THR A 272 -30.35 -3.21 -7.76
C THR A 272 -30.89 -1.78 -7.77
N SER A 273 -31.97 -1.56 -8.50
CA SER A 273 -32.62 -0.25 -8.52
C SER A 273 -33.20 0.08 -7.14
N ILE A 274 -32.95 1.30 -6.67
CA ILE A 274 -33.63 1.93 -5.54
C ILE A 274 -34.40 3.14 -6.07
N ASN A 275 -35.61 3.40 -5.57
CA ASN A 275 -36.32 4.62 -5.95
C ASN A 275 -35.60 5.84 -5.39
N ILE A 276 -35.63 6.97 -6.09
CA ILE A 276 -35.01 8.21 -5.63
C ILE A 276 -35.66 8.67 -4.32
N ALA A 277 -36.96 8.43 -4.11
CA ALA A 277 -37.62 8.72 -2.83
C ALA A 277 -37.03 7.90 -1.66
N ASP A 278 -36.86 6.59 -1.85
CA ASP A 278 -36.29 5.69 -0.84
C ASP A 278 -34.81 6.02 -0.58
N LEU A 279 -34.05 6.35 -1.63
CA LEU A 279 -32.67 6.80 -1.52
C LEU A 279 -32.59 8.07 -0.66
N ARG A 280 -33.43 9.07 -0.95
CA ARG A 280 -33.50 10.30 -0.15
C ARG A 280 -33.88 10.01 1.30
N GLY A 281 -34.73 9.00 1.54
CA GLY A 281 -35.14 8.54 2.86
C GLY A 281 -34.01 7.93 3.71
N LEU A 282 -32.86 7.57 3.10
CA LEU A 282 -31.67 7.16 3.87
C LEU A 282 -31.05 8.32 4.65
N PHE A 283 -31.28 9.57 4.22
CA PHE A 283 -30.76 10.75 4.91
C PHE A 283 -31.67 11.16 6.07
N THR A 284 -31.14 11.09 7.30
CA THR A 284 -31.88 11.41 8.52
C THR A 284 -31.37 12.69 9.19
N GLY A 285 -30.80 13.63 8.41
CA GLY A 285 -30.18 14.86 8.92
C GLY A 285 -28.67 14.78 9.15
N THR A 286 -28.03 13.68 8.76
CA THR A 286 -26.56 13.53 8.77
C THR A 286 -26.12 12.79 7.52
N SER A 287 -24.97 13.16 6.96
CA SER A 287 -24.42 12.50 5.76
C SER A 287 -24.27 11.01 5.98
N VAL A 288 -24.64 10.21 4.99
CA VAL A 288 -24.65 8.75 5.06
C VAL A 288 -24.03 8.15 3.81
N THR A 289 -23.22 7.10 3.98
CA THR A 289 -22.72 6.30 2.87
C THR A 289 -23.84 5.41 2.34
N ILE A 290 -24.18 5.55 1.07
CA ILE A 290 -25.20 4.74 0.40
C ILE A 290 -24.73 3.28 0.37
N PRO A 291 -25.60 2.31 0.72
CA PRO A 291 -25.24 0.89 0.67
C PRO A 291 -24.70 0.47 -0.70
N ASN A 292 -23.75 -0.46 -0.70
CA ASN A 292 -23.21 -1.03 -1.94
C ASN A 292 -24.29 -1.78 -2.75
N GLY A 293 -24.12 -1.83 -4.07
CA GLY A 293 -25.01 -2.55 -4.99
C GLY A 293 -26.33 -1.82 -5.29
N ARG A 294 -26.35 -0.48 -5.23
CA ARG A 294 -27.53 0.35 -5.48
C ARG A 294 -27.35 1.24 -6.70
N LYS A 295 -28.40 1.34 -7.53
CA LYS A 295 -28.48 2.28 -8.64
C LYS A 295 -29.80 3.04 -8.63
N ILE A 296 -29.79 4.25 -9.18
CA ILE A 296 -30.99 5.04 -9.45
C ILE A 296 -31.10 5.25 -10.97
N SER A 297 -32.32 5.43 -11.46
CA SER A 297 -32.59 5.71 -12.86
C SER A 297 -33.51 6.92 -12.96
N GLY A 298 -33.34 7.75 -13.98
CA GLY A 298 -34.15 8.93 -14.17
C GLY A 298 -33.83 9.69 -15.46
N VAL A 299 -34.58 10.77 -15.68
CA VAL A 299 -34.38 11.70 -16.79
C VAL A 299 -33.64 12.92 -16.27
N VAL A 300 -32.64 13.38 -17.02
CA VAL A 300 -31.94 14.63 -16.74
C VAL A 300 -32.89 15.80 -16.95
N ILE A 301 -33.12 16.60 -15.91
CA ILE A 301 -33.99 17.79 -15.94
C ILE A 301 -33.21 19.11 -15.83
N SER A 302 -31.89 19.02 -15.66
CA SER A 302 -30.98 20.16 -15.67
C SER A 302 -30.41 20.44 -17.05
N ASP A 303 -30.22 21.72 -17.39
CA ASP A 303 -29.60 22.14 -18.64
C ASP A 303 -28.20 22.74 -18.42
N ARG A 304 -27.17 21.99 -18.85
CA ARG A 304 -25.76 22.39 -18.75
C ARG A 304 -25.36 23.55 -19.67
N SER A 305 -26.15 23.85 -20.71
CA SER A 305 -25.82 24.91 -21.69
C SER A 305 -26.07 26.31 -21.16
N THR A 306 -26.91 26.45 -20.12
CA THR A 306 -27.36 27.75 -19.60
C THR A 306 -26.36 28.42 -18.65
N GLY A 307 -25.30 27.72 -18.22
CA GLY A 307 -24.30 28.25 -17.28
C GLY A 307 -24.77 28.37 -15.82
N ASN A 308 -26.02 27.99 -15.51
CA ASN A 308 -26.60 28.10 -14.17
C ASN A 308 -26.17 26.98 -13.20
N LEU A 309 -25.38 26.02 -13.68
CA LEU A 309 -24.91 24.87 -12.92
C LEU A 309 -23.39 24.73 -13.05
N VAL A 310 -22.74 24.30 -11.98
CA VAL A 310 -21.36 23.83 -12.06
C VAL A 310 -21.34 22.55 -12.89
N GLY A 311 -20.40 22.41 -13.83
CA GLY A 311 -20.38 21.29 -14.80
C GLY A 311 -20.27 19.87 -14.21
N GLN A 312 -20.10 19.74 -12.90
CA GLN A 312 -20.12 18.48 -12.16
C GLN A 312 -21.53 18.08 -11.68
N ASN A 313 -22.47 19.02 -11.63
CA ASN A 313 -23.79 18.78 -11.07
C ASN A 313 -24.81 18.52 -12.18
N VAL A 314 -25.51 17.40 -12.07
CA VAL A 314 -26.71 17.10 -12.87
C VAL A 314 -27.90 16.92 -11.92
N VAL A 315 -29.08 17.33 -12.36
CA VAL A 315 -30.34 17.05 -11.65
C VAL A 315 -31.10 16.00 -12.45
N ILE A 316 -31.41 14.88 -11.81
CA ILE A 316 -32.21 13.80 -12.42
C ILE A 316 -33.52 13.63 -11.68
N GLN A 317 -34.59 13.33 -12.42
CA GLN A 317 -35.90 13.02 -11.89
C GLN A 317 -36.31 11.60 -12.30
N GLN A 318 -36.78 10.79 -11.35
CA GLN A 318 -37.12 9.39 -11.61
C GLN A 318 -38.22 9.24 -12.67
N GLY A 319 -39.13 10.21 -12.73
CA GLY A 319 -40.23 10.29 -13.68
C GLY A 319 -41.20 11.41 -13.33
N ASN A 320 -42.22 11.61 -14.15
CA ASN A 320 -43.21 12.68 -13.95
C ASN A 320 -43.89 12.56 -12.57
N GLY A 321 -43.83 13.62 -11.78
CA GLY A 321 -44.40 13.66 -10.43
C GLY A 321 -43.65 12.83 -9.39
N LEU A 322 -42.52 12.21 -9.74
CA LEU A 322 -41.67 11.45 -8.82
C LEU A 322 -40.49 12.29 -8.33
N ALA A 323 -39.81 11.77 -7.30
CA ALA A 323 -38.68 12.43 -6.69
C ALA A 323 -37.51 12.64 -7.66
N GLY A 324 -36.77 13.73 -7.45
CA GLY A 324 -35.50 14.01 -8.10
C GLY A 324 -34.37 14.18 -7.09
N ILE A 325 -33.13 14.14 -7.58
CA ILE A 325 -31.94 14.32 -6.77
C ILE A 325 -30.82 14.95 -7.60
N VAL A 326 -29.96 15.70 -6.93
CA VAL A 326 -28.71 16.19 -7.52
C VAL A 326 -27.67 15.07 -7.47
N VAL A 327 -27.03 14.79 -8.59
CA VAL A 327 -25.87 13.92 -8.67
C VAL A 327 -24.66 14.80 -8.96
N ARG A 328 -23.68 14.77 -8.06
CA ARG A 328 -22.44 15.54 -8.15
C ARG A 328 -21.28 14.61 -8.52
N PHE A 329 -20.76 14.83 -9.73
CA PHE A 329 -19.66 14.06 -10.28
C PHE A 329 -18.29 14.55 -9.80
N THR A 330 -17.29 13.66 -9.84
CA THR A 330 -15.88 13.98 -9.59
C THR A 330 -15.21 14.75 -10.73
N ALA A 331 -15.83 14.76 -11.92
CA ALA A 331 -15.39 15.49 -13.11
C ALA A 331 -16.59 16.10 -13.84
N THR A 332 -16.33 16.99 -14.81
CA THR A 332 -17.40 17.57 -15.64
C THR A 332 -18.10 16.48 -16.46
N HIS A 333 -19.43 16.43 -16.39
CA HIS A 333 -20.22 15.45 -17.15
C HIS A 333 -20.61 15.96 -18.55
N THR A 334 -21.08 15.05 -19.40
CA THR A 334 -21.54 15.36 -20.76
C THR A 334 -23.04 15.21 -20.99
N LEU A 335 -23.80 14.79 -19.97
CA LEU A 335 -25.25 14.56 -20.01
C LEU A 335 -26.05 15.83 -20.37
N ASN A 336 -27.05 15.69 -21.23
CA ASN A 336 -27.92 16.75 -21.72
C ASN A 336 -29.33 16.67 -21.13
N LEU A 337 -30.05 17.80 -21.16
CA LEU A 337 -31.46 17.86 -20.79
C LEU A 337 -32.26 16.84 -21.60
N GLY A 338 -33.02 15.99 -20.92
CA GLY A 338 -33.85 14.94 -21.52
C GLY A 338 -33.17 13.56 -21.65
N ASP A 339 -31.87 13.45 -21.39
CA ASP A 339 -31.20 12.14 -21.39
C ASP A 339 -31.80 11.24 -20.30
N THR A 340 -32.06 9.97 -20.66
CA THR A 340 -32.39 8.93 -19.67
C THR A 340 -31.10 8.29 -19.20
N VAL A 341 -30.90 8.23 -17.89
CA VAL A 341 -29.66 7.74 -17.29
C VAL A 341 -29.92 6.69 -16.22
N GLU A 342 -29.01 5.74 -16.11
CA GLU A 342 -28.83 4.94 -14.90
C GLU A 342 -27.53 5.36 -14.21
N VAL A 343 -27.61 5.66 -12.91
CA VAL A 343 -26.48 6.09 -12.09
C VAL A 343 -26.26 5.06 -10.99
N ASN A 344 -25.11 4.40 -10.99
CA ASN A 344 -24.75 3.55 -9.86
C ASN A 344 -24.25 4.42 -8.70
N VAL A 345 -24.95 4.35 -7.57
CA VAL A 345 -24.73 5.19 -6.39
C VAL A 345 -24.11 4.41 -5.22
N SER A 346 -23.60 3.20 -5.49
CA SER A 346 -23.01 2.31 -4.48
C SER A 346 -21.83 2.96 -3.77
N GLY A 347 -21.86 3.00 -2.43
CA GLY A 347 -20.76 3.53 -1.60
C GLY A 347 -20.62 5.05 -1.66
N GLN A 348 -21.48 5.74 -2.42
CA GLN A 348 -21.42 7.18 -2.57
C GLN A 348 -21.99 7.90 -1.35
N LEU A 349 -21.59 9.16 -1.17
CA LEU A 349 -22.03 9.94 -0.01
C LEU A 349 -23.36 10.62 -0.34
N LEU A 350 -24.40 10.30 0.42
CA LEU A 350 -25.65 11.05 0.43
C LEU A 350 -25.55 12.13 1.50
N GLU A 351 -25.57 13.39 1.10
CA GLU A 351 -25.37 14.52 2.00
C GLU A 351 -26.17 15.74 1.57
N GLU A 352 -26.32 16.70 2.48
CA GLU A 352 -26.88 18.00 2.20
C GLU A 352 -25.77 19.04 2.03
N PHE A 353 -25.76 19.73 0.90
CA PHE A 353 -24.85 20.84 0.63
C PHE A 353 -25.66 22.09 0.33
N SER A 354 -25.51 23.12 1.18
CA SER A 354 -26.23 24.40 1.05
C SER A 354 -27.75 24.24 0.91
N GLY A 355 -28.38 23.36 1.72
CA GLY A 355 -29.82 23.10 1.66
C GLY A 355 -30.25 22.07 0.61
N THR A 356 -29.33 21.57 -0.21
CA THR A 356 -29.63 20.65 -1.31
C THR A 356 -29.12 19.25 -1.02
N LEU A 357 -30.03 18.27 -0.96
CA LEU A 357 -29.69 16.86 -0.86
C LEU A 357 -29.11 16.35 -2.18
N GLN A 358 -27.89 15.81 -2.13
CA GLN A 358 -27.14 15.34 -3.29
C GLN A 358 -26.48 13.97 -3.03
N VAL A 359 -26.28 13.22 -4.11
CA VAL A 359 -25.30 12.11 -4.13
C VAL A 359 -23.97 12.69 -4.58
N ASN A 360 -22.97 12.70 -3.70
CA ASN A 360 -21.66 13.28 -3.94
C ASN A 360 -20.60 12.22 -4.28
N ASN A 361 -19.52 12.66 -4.95
CA ASN A 361 -18.36 11.88 -5.37
C ASN A 361 -18.64 10.78 -6.41
N VAL A 362 -19.65 10.98 -7.26
CA VAL A 362 -19.99 10.03 -8.32
C VAL A 362 -18.96 10.10 -9.45
N ASP A 363 -18.43 8.96 -9.89
CA ASP A 363 -17.52 8.92 -11.05
C ASP A 363 -18.34 9.04 -12.35
N THR A 364 -17.85 9.78 -13.34
CA THR A 364 -18.59 9.90 -14.62
C THR A 364 -18.67 8.59 -15.39
N SER A 365 -17.79 7.62 -15.11
CA SER A 365 -17.79 6.29 -15.73
C SER A 365 -18.89 5.35 -15.21
N VAL A 366 -19.58 5.71 -14.12
CA VAL A 366 -20.63 4.87 -13.51
C VAL A 366 -22.04 5.28 -13.92
N VAL A 367 -22.15 6.08 -14.99
CA VAL A 367 -23.41 6.51 -15.60
C VAL A 367 -23.51 5.96 -17.01
N THR A 368 -24.67 5.41 -17.33
CA THR A 368 -25.00 4.87 -18.66
C THR A 368 -26.29 5.46 -19.19
#